data_AF-A0A3D3RGG1-F1
#
_entry.id   AF-A0A3D3RGG1-F1
#
_cell.length_a   1.000
_cell.length_b   1.000
_cell.length_c   1.000
_cell.angle_alpha   90.00
_cell.angle_beta   90.00
_cell.angle_gamma   90.00
#
_symmetry.space_group_name_H-M   'P 1'
#
loop_
_entity.id
_entity.type
_entity.pdbx_description
1 polymer ?
#
loop_
_entity_poly.entity_id
_entity_poly.type
_entity_poly.pdbx_seq_one_letter_code
_entity_poly.pdbx_strand_id
1 'polypeptide(L)'
;YHYVRGNHEIPELFIRYFYRELHYSFVHKGVRFVVIDAEGNHVGMSDSQLDWVEAEFQKAEKAGEEIVIALHVSPWQNNERGRGKYNQIGVGRVRLRALMKQYQVLLCLSGHYHRPVWHGHEEETHYLVLGG
;
A
#
# COMPACT_ATOMS: atom_id res chain seq x y z
N TYR A 1 -13.57 -4.08 10.72
CA TYR A 1 -12.29 -3.33 10.75
C TYR A 1 -11.34 -3.95 9.75
N HIS A 2 -10.49 -3.14 9.15
CA HIS A 2 -9.46 -3.58 8.20
C HIS A 2 -8.10 -3.20 8.76
N TYR A 3 -7.15 -4.12 8.67
CA TYR A 3 -5.81 -4.01 9.25
C TYR A 3 -4.75 -4.04 8.15
N VAL A 4 -3.71 -3.25 8.32
CA VAL A 4 -2.50 -3.28 7.50
C VAL A 4 -1.37 -3.68 8.44
N ARG A 5 -0.60 -4.69 8.05
CA ARG A 5 0.58 -5.10 8.82
C ARG A 5 1.72 -4.11 8.58
N GLY A 6 2.41 -3.70 9.63
CA GLY A 6 3.66 -2.97 9.57
C GLY A 6 4.86 -3.83 9.97
N ASN A 7 6.02 -3.20 10.03
CA ASN A 7 7.28 -3.89 10.35
C ASN A 7 7.42 -4.30 11.82
N HIS A 8 6.52 -3.86 12.70
CA HIS A 8 6.53 -4.21 14.12
C HIS A 8 5.67 -5.45 14.42
N GLU A 9 4.81 -5.84 13.48
CA GLU A 9 3.95 -7.01 13.62
C GLU A 9 4.65 -8.26 13.10
N ILE A 10 4.70 -9.29 13.96
CA ILE A 10 5.13 -10.63 13.60
C ILE A 10 4.04 -11.27 12.72
N PRO A 11 4.35 -11.71 11.47
CA PRO A 11 3.35 -12.21 10.52
C PRO A 11 2.44 -13.30 11.10
N GLU A 12 3.00 -14.26 11.84
CA GLU A 12 2.25 -15.37 12.41
C GLU A 12 1.24 -14.89 13.47
N LEU A 13 1.61 -13.89 14.28
CA LEU A 13 0.72 -13.31 15.29
C LEU A 13 -0.32 -12.41 14.64
N PHE A 14 0.06 -11.65 13.61
CA PHE A 14 -0.88 -10.84 12.83
C PHE A 14 -1.97 -11.73 12.23
N ILE A 15 -1.57 -12.83 11.59
CA ILE A 15 -2.50 -13.78 10.98
C ILE A 15 -3.44 -14.40 12.02
N ARG A 16 -2.90 -14.76 13.19
CA ARG A 16 -3.66 -15.40 14.26
C ARG A 16 -4.70 -14.48 14.89
N TYR A 17 -4.40 -13.19 15.06
CA TYR A 17 -5.20 -12.30 15.90
C TYR A 17 -5.92 -11.17 15.15
N PHE A 18 -5.50 -10.80 13.94
CA PHE A 18 -6.02 -9.63 13.24
C PHE A 18 -6.68 -9.97 11.90
N TYR A 19 -5.96 -10.64 10.99
CA TYR A 19 -6.49 -10.91 9.66
C TYR A 19 -5.82 -12.13 9.02
N ARG A 20 -6.60 -13.00 8.36
CA ARG A 20 -6.10 -14.31 7.87
C ARG A 20 -5.04 -14.22 6.77
N GLU A 21 -4.95 -13.07 6.10
CA GLU A 21 -4.05 -12.82 4.99
C GLU A 21 -3.25 -11.53 5.25
N LEU A 22 -2.02 -11.46 4.75
CA LEU A 22 -1.15 -10.28 4.91
C LEU A 22 -1.49 -9.18 3.91
N HIS A 23 -1.97 -9.56 2.73
CA HIS A 23 -2.54 -8.68 1.71
C HIS A 23 -3.91 -9.21 1.31
N TYR A 24 -4.87 -8.33 1.06
CA TYR A 24 -6.24 -8.67 0.72
C TYR A 24 -6.95 -7.46 0.14
N SER A 25 -8.14 -7.67 -0.43
CA SER A 25 -8.97 -6.57 -0.93
C SER A 25 -10.41 -6.71 -0.46
N PHE A 26 -11.13 -5.59 -0.53
CA PHE A 26 -12.58 -5.56 -0.30
C PHE A 26 -13.19 -4.39 -1.06
N VAL A 27 -14.49 -4.48 -1.33
CA VAL A 27 -15.24 -3.42 -2.02
C VAL A 27 -16.20 -2.78 -1.03
N HIS A 28 -16.24 -1.46 -1.03
CA HIS A 28 -17.22 -0.69 -0.27
C HIS A 28 -17.74 0.46 -1.12
N LYS A 29 -19.03 0.44 -1.45
CA LYS A 29 -19.74 1.52 -2.17
C LYS A 29 -19.02 1.98 -3.45
N GLY A 30 -18.60 1.04 -4.30
CA GLY A 30 -17.93 1.35 -5.56
C GLY A 30 -16.45 1.69 -5.43
N VAL A 31 -15.85 1.49 -4.26
CA VAL A 31 -14.41 1.66 -4.04
C VAL A 31 -13.79 0.31 -3.69
N ARG A 32 -12.78 -0.11 -4.44
CA ARG A 32 -11.93 -1.26 -4.11
C ARG A 32 -10.76 -0.78 -3.26
N PHE A 33 -10.71 -1.30 -2.04
CA PHE A 33 -9.57 -1.13 -1.16
C PHE A 33 -8.63 -2.32 -1.35
N VAL A 34 -7.38 -2.04 -1.69
CA VAL A 34 -6.32 -3.05 -1.84
C VAL A 34 -5.30 -2.84 -0.72
N VAL A 35 -5.28 -3.78 0.23
CA VAL A 35 -4.35 -3.79 1.35
C VAL A 35 -3.12 -4.60 0.95
N ILE A 36 -1.95 -3.96 0.98
CA ILE A 36 -0.70 -4.53 0.48
C ILE A 36 0.27 -4.69 1.65
N ASP A 37 0.86 -5.88 1.79
CA ASP A 37 1.93 -6.13 2.76
C ASP A 37 3.24 -5.55 2.22
N ALA A 38 3.58 -4.35 2.70
CA ALA A 38 4.80 -3.64 2.37
C ALA A 38 5.39 -3.03 3.65
N GLU A 39 6.09 -3.87 4.41
CA GLU A 39 6.62 -3.54 5.74
C GLU A 39 7.77 -2.51 5.73
N GLY A 40 8.41 -2.25 4.59
CA GLY A 40 9.55 -1.33 4.50
C GLY A 40 10.86 -1.98 4.89
N ASN A 41 11.79 -1.22 5.47
CA ASN A 41 13.15 -1.69 5.79
C ASN A 41 13.90 -2.37 4.62
N HIS A 42 13.67 -1.91 3.39
CA HIS A 42 14.16 -2.53 2.14
C HIS A 42 13.65 -3.95 1.86
N VAL A 43 12.68 -4.44 2.62
CA VAL A 43 11.98 -5.68 2.26
C VAL A 43 11.14 -5.40 1.02
N GLY A 44 11.29 -6.27 0.03
CA GLY A 44 10.61 -6.18 -1.26
C GLY A 44 9.28 -6.92 -1.26
N MET A 45 8.48 -6.65 -2.28
CA MET A 45 7.28 -7.42 -2.59
C MET A 45 7.64 -8.49 -3.62
N SER A 46 7.11 -9.71 -3.45
CA SER A 46 7.28 -10.77 -4.44
C SER A 46 6.52 -10.44 -5.73
N ASP A 47 6.94 -11.05 -6.83
CA ASP A 47 6.21 -10.94 -8.11
C ASP A 47 4.79 -11.47 -7.97
N SER A 48 4.57 -12.56 -7.23
CA SER A 48 3.23 -13.11 -6.97
C SER A 48 2.30 -12.13 -6.24
N GLN A 49 2.82 -11.33 -5.30
CA GLN A 49 2.01 -10.31 -4.63
C GLN A 49 1.68 -9.16 -5.59
N LEU A 50 2.62 -8.76 -6.45
CA LEU A 50 2.39 -7.71 -7.44
C LEU A 50 1.45 -8.15 -8.56
N ASP A 51 1.53 -9.40 -8.99
CA ASP A 51 0.58 -10.02 -9.94
C ASP A 51 -0.84 -10.05 -9.33
N TRP A 52 -0.94 -10.35 -8.03
CA TRP A 52 -2.20 -10.29 -7.31
C TRP A 52 -2.74 -8.85 -7.21
N VAL A 53 -1.89 -7.86 -6.91
CA VAL A 53 -2.28 -6.43 -6.90
C VAL A 53 -2.80 -5.99 -8.26
N GLU A 54 -2.10 -6.34 -9.33
CA GLU A 54 -2.50 -6.05 -10.70
C GLU A 54 -3.87 -6.68 -11.04
N ALA A 55 -4.09 -7.94 -10.62
CA ALA A 55 -5.38 -8.61 -10.81
C ALA A 55 -6.52 -7.91 -10.04
N GLU A 56 -6.27 -7.35 -8.85
CA GLU A 56 -7.27 -6.56 -8.12
C GLU A 56 -7.58 -5.23 -8.82
N PHE A 57 -6.59 -4.58 -9.40
CA PHE A 57 -6.80 -3.35 -10.17
C PHE A 57 -7.60 -3.63 -11.46
N GLN A 58 -7.31 -4.72 -12.16
CA GLN A 58 -8.11 -5.16 -13.32
C GLN A 58 -9.57 -5.46 -12.96
N LYS A 59 -9.82 -6.02 -11.78
CA LYS A 59 -11.19 -6.23 -11.28
C LYS A 59 -11.91 -4.91 -11.06
N ALA A 60 -11.24 -3.92 -10.46
CA ALA A 60 -11.80 -2.59 -10.24
C ALA A 60 -12.14 -1.89 -11.56
N GLU A 61 -11.20 -1.89 -12.53
CA GLU A 61 -11.43 -1.32 -13.85
C GLU A 61 -12.64 -1.95 -14.54
N LYS A 62 -12.74 -3.28 -14.55
CA LYS A 62 -13.88 -4.00 -15.14
C LYS A 62 -15.21 -3.69 -14.45
N ALA A 63 -15.19 -3.42 -13.15
CA ALA A 63 -16.37 -3.14 -12.35
C ALA A 63 -16.72 -1.64 -12.29
N GLY A 64 -15.88 -0.75 -12.83
CA GLY A 64 -16.03 0.69 -12.70
C GLY A 64 -15.86 1.18 -11.25
N GLU A 65 -14.98 0.53 -10.48
CA GLU A 65 -14.67 0.87 -9.09
C GLU A 65 -13.46 1.81 -9.00
N GLU A 66 -13.52 2.79 -8.11
CA GLU A 66 -12.35 3.58 -7.72
C GLU A 66 -11.38 2.72 -6.91
N ILE A 67 -10.07 2.98 -7.03
CA ILE A 67 -9.06 2.19 -6.32
C ILE A 67 -8.42 3.01 -5.21
N VAL A 68 -8.44 2.46 -4.00
CA VAL A 68 -7.68 2.97 -2.84
C VAL A 68 -6.72 1.89 -2.39
N ILE A 69 -5.46 2.22 -2.17
CA ILE A 69 -4.49 1.30 -1.58
C ILE A 69 -4.15 1.68 -0.15
N ALA A 70 -3.88 0.67 0.68
CA ALA A 70 -3.39 0.86 2.03
C ALA A 70 -2.18 -0.06 2.28
N LEU A 71 -1.09 0.53 2.77
CA LEU A 71 0.17 -0.17 3.05
C LEU A 71 0.95 0.55 4.14
N HIS A 72 1.86 -0.15 4.81
CA HIS A 72 2.56 0.44 5.96
C HIS A 72 3.50 1.59 5.57
N VAL A 73 4.35 1.36 4.57
CA VAL A 73 5.34 2.35 4.10
C VAL A 73 4.92 2.99 2.79
N SER A 74 5.08 4.31 2.67
CA SER A 74 4.75 5.02 1.44
C SER A 74 5.63 4.59 0.25
N PRO A 75 5.06 4.39 -0.96
CA PRO A 75 5.83 4.19 -2.19
C PRO A 75 6.66 5.42 -2.60
N TRP A 76 6.30 6.61 -2.08
CA TRP A 76 7.02 7.86 -2.31
C TRP A 76 8.05 8.10 -1.21
N GLN A 77 9.27 8.45 -1.64
CA GLN A 77 10.47 8.51 -0.78
C GLN A 77 11.15 9.88 -0.83
N ASN A 78 10.48 10.89 -1.41
CA ASN A 78 11.00 12.24 -1.64
C ASN A 78 10.97 13.15 -0.40
N ASN A 79 10.30 12.76 0.68
CA ASN A 79 10.41 13.48 1.96
C ASN A 79 11.69 13.10 2.72
N GLU A 80 12.05 13.91 3.72
CA GLU A 80 13.29 13.72 4.48
C GLU A 80 13.41 12.31 5.10
N ARG A 81 12.32 11.77 5.65
CA ARG A 81 12.29 10.45 6.31
C ARG A 81 12.33 9.30 5.32
N GLY A 82 11.59 9.37 4.22
CA GLY A 82 11.50 8.35 3.17
C GLY A 82 12.83 8.08 2.46
N ARG A 83 13.83 8.96 2.63
CA ARG A 83 15.22 8.72 2.17
C ARG A 83 16.00 7.72 3.02
N GLY A 84 15.58 7.49 4.27
CA GLY A 84 16.26 6.55 5.17
C GLY A 84 15.96 5.10 4.79
N LYS A 85 16.97 4.23 4.81
CA LYS A 85 16.85 2.80 4.42
C LYS A 85 15.66 2.08 5.08
N TYR A 86 15.45 2.35 6.37
CA TYR A 86 14.35 1.79 7.17
C TYR A 86 12.94 2.17 6.67
N ASN A 87 12.83 3.29 5.95
CA ASN A 87 11.58 3.89 5.49
C ASN A 87 11.30 3.60 4.01
N GLN A 88 11.99 2.63 3.42
CA GLN A 88 11.90 2.33 2.00
C GLN A 88 11.40 0.91 1.77
N ILE A 89 10.50 0.78 0.80
CA ILE A 89 10.17 -0.50 0.18
C ILE A 89 11.33 -0.90 -0.75
N GLY A 90 11.71 -2.17 -0.71
CA GLY A 90 12.75 -2.74 -1.56
C GLY A 90 12.27 -3.02 -2.99
N VAL A 91 12.64 -4.20 -3.50
CA VAL A 91 12.23 -4.70 -4.83
C VAL A 91 10.70 -4.66 -4.97
N GLY A 92 10.21 -4.33 -6.16
CA GLY A 92 8.78 -4.24 -6.45
C GLY A 92 8.17 -2.85 -6.29
N ARG A 93 8.81 -1.90 -5.58
CA ARG A 93 8.31 -0.51 -5.43
C ARG A 93 8.02 0.16 -6.76
N VAL A 94 8.95 0.04 -7.71
CA VAL A 94 8.83 0.67 -9.04
C VAL A 94 7.66 0.08 -9.82
N ARG A 95 7.51 -1.26 -9.79
CA ARG A 95 6.38 -1.96 -10.43
C ARG A 95 5.05 -1.55 -9.79
N LEU A 96 4.97 -1.49 -8.46
CA LEU A 96 3.78 -1.00 -7.76
C LEU A 96 3.40 0.42 -8.22
N ARG A 97 4.35 1.36 -8.26
CA ARG A 97 4.06 2.73 -8.73
C ARG A 97 3.62 2.77 -10.20
N ALA A 98 4.19 1.93 -11.05
CA ALA A 98 3.77 1.82 -12.45
C ALA A 98 2.33 1.30 -12.56
N LEU A 99 1.96 0.28 -11.78
CA LEU A 99 0.58 -0.23 -11.71
C LEU A 99 -0.38 0.85 -11.20
N MET A 100 0.00 1.57 -10.14
CA MET A 100 -0.83 2.65 -9.59
C MET A 100 -1.15 3.72 -10.63
N LYS A 101 -0.15 4.10 -11.42
CA LYS A 101 -0.30 5.02 -12.54
C LYS A 101 -1.19 4.45 -13.64
N GLN A 102 -0.93 3.22 -14.08
CA GLN A 102 -1.65 2.57 -15.18
C GLN A 102 -3.15 2.44 -14.88
N TYR A 103 -3.49 2.06 -13.65
CA TYR A 103 -4.87 1.81 -13.22
C TYR A 103 -5.49 3.01 -12.48
N GLN A 104 -4.85 4.18 -12.55
CA GLN A 104 -5.34 5.44 -11.98
C GLN A 104 -5.80 5.32 -10.52
N VAL A 105 -4.94 4.77 -9.65
CA VAL A 105 -5.23 4.67 -8.21
C VAL A 105 -5.55 6.06 -7.66
N LEU A 106 -6.71 6.20 -7.03
CA LEU A 106 -7.20 7.47 -6.51
C LEU A 106 -6.40 7.93 -5.28
N LEU A 107 -6.19 7.00 -4.34
CA LEU A 107 -5.60 7.32 -3.04
C LEU A 107 -4.70 6.21 -2.51
N CYS A 108 -3.54 6.59 -2.00
CA CYS A 108 -2.64 5.74 -1.24
C CYS A 108 -2.59 6.18 0.23
N LEU A 109 -2.93 5.28 1.14
CA LEU A 109 -2.87 5.48 2.58
C LEU A 109 -1.66 4.74 3.16
N SER A 110 -0.86 5.43 3.97
CA SER A 110 0.28 4.82 4.67
C SER A 110 0.58 5.47 6.01
N GLY A 111 1.51 4.88 6.77
CA GLY A 111 1.92 5.34 8.10
C GLY A 111 3.45 5.34 8.24
N HIS A 112 3.95 4.59 9.24
CA HIS A 112 5.38 4.33 9.50
C HIS A 112 6.24 5.52 9.99
N TYR A 113 6.01 6.74 9.49
CA TYR A 113 6.95 7.84 9.73
C TYR A 113 6.82 8.52 11.11
N HIS A 114 5.71 8.28 11.85
CA HIS A 114 5.44 8.80 13.19
C HIS A 114 5.61 10.33 13.28
N ARG A 115 4.93 11.04 12.38
CA ARG A 115 5.04 12.49 12.16
C ARG A 115 3.65 13.07 11.82
N PRO A 116 3.51 14.41 11.79
CA PRO A 116 2.33 15.04 11.21
C PRO A 116 2.07 14.54 9.77
N VAL A 117 0.82 14.70 9.33
CA VAL A 117 0.36 14.25 8.02
C VAL A 117 1.29 14.75 6.92
N TRP A 118 1.75 13.82 6.08
CA TRP A 118 2.42 14.16 4.83
C TRP A 118 1.49 13.83 3.67
N HIS A 119 1.10 14.87 2.93
CA HIS A 119 0.22 14.79 1.78
C HIS A 119 0.95 15.27 0.53
N GLY A 120 0.71 14.58 -0.58
CA GLY A 120 0.99 15.08 -1.92
C GLY A 120 0.18 14.33 -2.96
N HIS A 121 0.53 14.54 -4.22
CA HIS A 121 -0.01 13.77 -5.32
C HIS A 121 1.06 13.57 -6.40
N GLU A 122 0.88 12.54 -7.21
CA GLU A 122 1.63 12.31 -8.43
C GLU A 122 0.62 11.88 -9.49
N GLU A 123 0.50 12.70 -10.55
CA GLU A 123 -0.57 12.56 -11.53
C GLU A 123 -1.95 12.59 -10.82
N GLU A 124 -2.81 11.61 -11.09
CA GLU A 124 -4.15 11.50 -10.49
C GLU A 124 -4.14 10.85 -9.09
N THR A 125 -3.00 10.27 -8.66
CA THR A 125 -2.92 9.57 -7.38
C THR A 125 -2.56 10.52 -6.24
N HIS A 126 -3.46 10.67 -5.28
CA HIS A 126 -3.15 11.29 -3.99
C HIS A 126 -2.46 10.31 -3.05
N TYR A 127 -1.56 10.80 -2.21
CA TYR A 127 -0.99 10.00 -1.13
C TYR A 127 -1.03 10.73 0.20
N LEU A 128 -1.43 10.00 1.23
CA LEU A 128 -1.49 10.46 2.61
C LEU A 128 -0.66 9.51 3.47
N VAL A 129 0.37 10.05 4.09
CA VAL A 129 1.08 9.39 5.18
C VAL A 129 0.56 9.99 6.47
N LEU A 130 -0.19 9.19 7.22
CA LEU A 130 -0.86 9.60 8.44
C LEU A 130 0.06 9.43 9.64
N GLY A 131 -0.25 10.17 10.70
CA GLY A 131 0.43 10.02 11.99
C GLY A 131 0.17 8.63 12.56
N GLY A 132 1.26 7.90 12.82
CA GLY A 132 1.30 6.74 13.70
C GLY A 132 1.75 7.17 15.09
#